data_AF-B4KMN3-F1
#
_entry.id   AF-B4KMN3-F1
#
_cell.length_a   1.000
_cell.length_b   1.000
_cell.length_c   1.000
_cell.angle_alpha   90.00
_cell.angle_beta   90.00
_cell.angle_gamma   90.00
#
_symmetry.space_group_name_H-M   'P 1'
#
loop_
_entity.id
_entity.type
_entity.pdbx_description
1 polymer ?
#
loop_
_entity_poly.entity_id
_entity_poly.type
_entity_poly.pdbx_seq_one_letter_code
_entity_poly.pdbx_strand_id
1 'polypeptide(L)'
;MTSIKVKNILAIGATALGAFYLGTYTERRQHNADEYCQRTFARLPGFPVFSTVSAAELIPASEVNLTARPSRIAEIMKYGFPGLDNVRSHSDYVLSYDRRNRVPHWVFEHLTAASVAKNDAVDRAKCDFRPDESIHPYFRAQNTDYRRSGYDRGHMAAAGNHRLHQKHCEDTFLLSNMAPQVGQGFNRDSWNSLEMYVRKLTQNHPNVYVCTGPLYLPHKEDDGKSYVKYEVIGANTVAVPTHFYKVIVAEAADKKLHMEAYVMPNQVISNDTPLKVFQVPPETVERAAGLLFFDKMNRQQLATINGKKV
;
A
#
# COMPACT_ATOMS: atom_id res chain seq x y z
N MET A 1 57.06 -33.33 49.58
CA MET A 1 56.01 -32.30 49.80
C MET A 1 55.05 -32.33 48.62
N THR A 2 54.02 -33.16 48.69
CA THR A 2 53.08 -33.46 47.59
C THR A 2 51.67 -33.57 48.19
N SER A 3 50.98 -32.45 48.37
CA SER A 3 49.59 -32.46 48.85
C SER A 3 48.82 -31.15 48.59
N ILE A 4 48.99 -30.51 47.42
CA ILE A 4 48.19 -29.32 47.06
C ILE A 4 47.89 -29.31 45.55
N LYS A 5 47.30 -30.36 44.99
CA LYS A 5 46.68 -30.29 43.63
C LYS A 5 45.39 -31.10 43.43
N VAL A 6 44.90 -31.84 44.43
CA VAL A 6 43.73 -32.74 44.25
C VAL A 6 42.40 -32.10 44.69
N LYS A 7 42.42 -31.11 45.60
CA LYS A 7 41.16 -30.53 46.15
C LYS A 7 40.40 -29.60 45.19
N ASN A 8 41.06 -28.97 44.21
CA ASN A 8 40.40 -28.00 43.33
C ASN A 8 39.76 -28.61 42.07
N ILE A 9 40.13 -29.84 41.68
CA ILE A 9 39.54 -30.52 40.51
C ILE A 9 38.19 -31.17 40.87
N LEU A 10 38.06 -31.68 42.10
CA LEU A 10 36.80 -32.25 42.61
C LEU A 10 35.69 -31.20 42.79
N ALA A 11 36.03 -29.97 43.18
CA ALA A 11 35.06 -28.90 43.38
C ALA A 11 34.43 -28.42 42.05
N ILE A 12 35.22 -28.36 40.96
CA ILE A 12 34.74 -27.92 39.64
C ILE A 12 33.87 -29.00 38.98
N GLY A 13 34.21 -30.28 39.16
CA GLY A 13 33.40 -31.40 38.67
C GLY A 13 32.01 -31.49 39.31
N ALA A 14 31.92 -31.23 40.63
CA ALA A 14 30.65 -31.25 41.35
C ALA A 14 29.71 -30.11 40.93
N THR A 15 30.23 -28.91 40.65
CA THR A 15 29.42 -27.77 40.20
C THR A 15 28.88 -27.96 38.78
N ALA A 16 29.66 -28.58 37.89
CA ALA A 16 29.24 -28.83 36.50
C ALA A 16 28.12 -29.90 36.43
N LEU A 17 28.23 -30.96 37.21
CA LEU A 17 27.19 -32.00 37.31
C LEU A 17 25.91 -31.46 37.96
N GLY A 18 26.04 -30.62 39.00
CA GLY A 18 24.89 -29.95 39.62
C GLY A 18 24.13 -29.06 38.64
N ALA A 19 24.83 -28.25 37.86
CA ALA A 19 24.22 -27.39 36.84
C ALA A 19 23.55 -28.19 35.70
N PHE A 20 24.15 -29.30 35.26
CA PHE A 20 23.56 -30.18 34.25
C PHE A 20 22.29 -30.89 34.73
N TYR A 21 22.29 -31.41 35.96
CA TYR A 21 21.10 -32.04 36.55
C TYR A 21 19.99 -31.02 36.83
N LEU A 22 20.33 -29.82 37.29
CA LEU A 22 19.35 -28.74 37.50
C LEU A 22 18.75 -28.28 36.17
N GLY A 23 19.59 -28.09 35.14
CA GLY A 23 19.17 -27.71 33.78
C GLY A 23 18.24 -28.74 33.14
N THR A 24 18.62 -30.03 33.17
CA THR A 24 17.78 -31.12 32.64
C THR A 24 16.50 -31.33 33.44
N TYR A 25 16.50 -31.07 34.75
CA TYR A 25 15.29 -31.08 35.57
C TYR A 25 14.35 -29.91 35.20
N THR A 26 14.89 -28.70 35.01
CA THR A 26 14.09 -27.53 34.58
C THR A 26 13.52 -27.70 33.17
N GLU A 27 14.30 -28.26 32.24
CA GLU A 27 13.89 -28.52 30.86
C GLU A 27 12.80 -29.59 30.80
N ARG A 28 12.92 -30.68 31.56
CA ARG A 28 11.84 -31.69 31.71
C ARG A 28 10.58 -31.11 32.34
N ARG A 29 10.71 -30.13 33.24
CA ARG A 29 9.57 -29.47 33.88
C ARG A 29 8.86 -28.50 32.92
N GLN A 30 9.59 -27.83 32.03
CA GLN A 30 9.02 -27.07 30.92
C GLN A 30 8.34 -27.99 29.90
N HIS A 31 8.97 -29.11 29.53
CA HIS A 31 8.39 -30.09 28.60
C HIS A 31 7.09 -30.72 29.13
N ASN A 32 6.99 -30.96 30.45
CA ASN A 32 5.75 -31.43 31.09
C ASN A 32 4.67 -30.34 31.22
N ALA A 33 5.06 -29.05 31.28
CA ALA A 33 4.12 -27.94 31.22
C ALA A 33 3.57 -27.74 29.79
N ASP A 34 4.41 -27.96 28.77
CA ASP A 34 4.02 -27.95 27.36
C ASP A 34 3.15 -29.18 27.00
N GLU A 35 3.40 -30.35 27.60
CA GLU A 35 2.52 -31.53 27.45
C GLU A 35 1.14 -31.34 28.11
N TYR A 36 1.05 -30.56 29.20
CA TYR A 36 -0.22 -30.20 29.83
C TYR A 36 -0.99 -29.14 29.01
N CYS A 37 -0.27 -28.24 28.32
CA CYS A 37 -0.86 -27.29 27.38
C CYS A 37 -1.29 -27.98 26.06
N GLN A 38 -0.54 -28.99 25.58
CA GLN A 38 -0.89 -29.76 24.38
C GLN A 38 -2.10 -30.69 24.56
N ARG A 39 -2.38 -31.18 25.78
CA ARG A 39 -3.60 -31.98 26.04
C ARG A 39 -4.89 -31.16 26.07
N THR A 40 -4.82 -29.83 26.10
CA THR A 40 -6.00 -28.95 25.99
C THR A 40 -6.28 -28.46 24.57
N PHE A 41 -5.43 -28.77 23.58
CA PHE A 41 -5.61 -28.39 22.16
C PHE A 41 -5.93 -29.58 21.23
N ALA A 42 -6.38 -30.71 21.77
CA ALA A 42 -7.00 -31.77 20.98
C ALA A 42 -8.47 -31.43 20.69
N ARG A 43 -8.72 -30.45 19.81
CA ARG A 43 -9.94 -30.24 19.01
C ARG A 43 -9.75 -29.05 18.06
N LEU A 44 -9.01 -29.28 16.98
CA LEU A 44 -9.12 -28.44 15.78
C LEU A 44 -10.31 -28.94 14.94
N PRO A 45 -11.11 -28.02 14.41
CA PRO A 45 -11.47 -28.11 13.00
C PRO A 45 -10.98 -26.85 12.27
N GLY A 46 -10.42 -27.07 11.08
CA GLY A 46 -10.40 -26.07 10.02
C GLY A 46 -9.16 -25.18 9.97
N PHE A 47 -8.19 -25.56 9.14
CA PHE A 47 -7.46 -24.58 8.35
C PHE A 47 -8.48 -23.69 7.61
N PRO A 48 -8.36 -22.35 7.59
CA PRO A 48 -9.12 -21.54 6.65
C PRO A 48 -8.55 -21.81 5.25
N VAL A 49 -9.19 -22.76 4.58
CA VAL A 49 -9.12 -22.98 3.14
C VAL A 49 -9.70 -21.73 2.47
N PHE A 50 -8.83 -20.93 1.87
CA PHE A 50 -9.10 -19.79 0.99
C PHE A 50 -10.03 -18.68 1.52
N SER A 51 -9.62 -17.44 1.29
CA SER A 51 -10.48 -16.26 1.37
C SER A 51 -11.77 -16.51 0.58
N THR A 52 -12.88 -16.71 1.28
CA THR A 52 -14.19 -16.51 0.67
C THR A 52 -14.30 -15.00 0.41
N VAL A 53 -14.06 -14.61 -0.84
CA VAL A 53 -14.76 -13.45 -1.38
C VAL A 53 -16.23 -13.72 -1.08
N SER A 54 -16.92 -12.78 -0.43
CA SER A 54 -18.38 -12.81 -0.39
C SER A 54 -18.84 -12.66 -1.84
N ALA A 55 -18.90 -13.78 -2.54
CA ALA A 55 -19.49 -13.89 -3.85
C ALA A 55 -20.98 -13.61 -3.62
N ALA A 56 -21.49 -12.65 -4.37
CA ALA A 56 -22.91 -12.35 -4.43
C ALA A 56 -23.70 -13.67 -4.50
N GLU A 57 -24.68 -13.84 -3.62
CA GLU A 57 -25.67 -14.89 -3.75
C GLU A 57 -26.24 -14.82 -5.17
N LEU A 58 -26.33 -15.98 -5.83
CA LEU A 58 -27.01 -16.10 -7.11
C LEU A 58 -28.50 -15.81 -6.87
N ILE A 59 -28.91 -14.57 -7.10
CA ILE A 59 -30.32 -14.21 -7.19
C ILE A 59 -30.89 -15.02 -8.37
N PRO A 60 -31.98 -15.78 -8.17
CA PRO A 60 -32.67 -16.44 -9.28
C PRO A 60 -32.94 -15.41 -10.38
N ALA A 61 -32.66 -15.79 -11.63
CA ALA A 61 -32.88 -14.96 -12.81
C ALA A 61 -34.38 -14.77 -13.06
N SER A 62 -35.01 -13.98 -12.20
CA SER A 62 -36.35 -13.46 -12.34
C SER A 62 -36.27 -12.06 -11.75
N GLU A 63 -36.29 -11.06 -12.65
CA GLU A 63 -36.15 -9.62 -12.40
C GLU A 63 -34.72 -9.07 -12.42
N VAL A 64 -34.10 -9.10 -13.62
CA VAL A 64 -33.02 -8.15 -13.93
C VAL A 64 -33.64 -6.75 -13.92
N ASN A 65 -33.49 -6.05 -12.79
CA ASN A 65 -33.90 -4.67 -12.67
C ASN A 65 -32.95 -3.80 -13.51
N LEU A 66 -33.35 -3.52 -14.76
CA LEU A 66 -32.62 -2.71 -15.76
C LEU A 66 -32.34 -1.25 -15.33
N THR A 67 -32.64 -0.90 -14.08
CA THR A 67 -32.47 0.44 -13.48
C THR A 67 -31.45 0.50 -12.35
N ALA A 68 -30.81 -0.62 -11.98
CA ALA A 68 -29.83 -0.65 -10.90
C ALA A 68 -28.59 0.18 -11.28
N ARG A 69 -28.31 1.25 -10.53
CA ARG A 69 -27.07 2.01 -10.69
C ARG A 69 -25.90 1.16 -10.18
N PRO A 70 -24.77 1.10 -10.92
CA PRO A 70 -23.59 0.39 -10.45
C PRO A 70 -23.14 0.96 -9.11
N SER A 71 -22.61 0.11 -8.24
CA SER A 71 -21.98 0.59 -7.01
C SER A 71 -20.78 1.48 -7.34
N ARG A 72 -20.45 2.44 -6.47
CA ARG A 72 -19.30 3.34 -6.69
C ARG A 72 -17.99 2.57 -6.89
N ILE A 73 -17.82 1.43 -6.22
CA ILE A 73 -16.68 0.52 -6.42
C ILE A 73 -16.64 0.00 -7.85
N ALA A 74 -17.77 -0.48 -8.38
CA ALA A 74 -17.85 -1.01 -9.74
C ALA A 74 -17.52 0.07 -10.79
N GLU A 75 -17.89 1.32 -10.52
CA GLU A 75 -17.49 2.46 -11.36
C GLU A 75 -15.99 2.72 -11.29
N ILE A 76 -15.40 2.77 -10.10
CA ILE A 76 -13.96 3.03 -9.90
C ILE A 76 -13.12 1.90 -10.53
N MET A 77 -13.52 0.66 -10.29
CA MET A 77 -12.80 -0.55 -10.68
C MET A 77 -13.25 -1.10 -12.04
N LYS A 78 -13.81 -0.24 -12.90
CA LYS A 78 -14.30 -0.58 -14.25
C LYS A 78 -13.29 -1.42 -15.04
N TYR A 79 -12.02 -1.07 -14.94
CA TYR A 79 -10.93 -1.68 -15.70
C TYR A 79 -10.15 -2.76 -14.95
N GLY A 80 -10.69 -3.28 -13.84
CA GLY A 80 -10.07 -4.37 -13.10
C GLY A 80 -9.34 -3.93 -11.83
N PHE A 81 -8.98 -4.92 -11.02
CA PHE A 81 -8.27 -4.74 -9.76
C PHE A 81 -6.78 -5.04 -9.98
N PRO A 82 -5.84 -4.14 -9.65
CA PRO A 82 -4.42 -4.43 -9.83
C PRO A 82 -3.90 -5.65 -9.05
N GLY A 83 -4.54 -5.92 -7.91
CA GLY A 83 -4.34 -7.08 -7.04
C GLY A 83 -5.47 -7.14 -6.02
N LEU A 84 -5.52 -8.18 -5.18
CA LEU A 84 -6.66 -8.40 -4.25
C LEU A 84 -6.27 -8.49 -2.77
N ASP A 85 -5.02 -8.18 -2.40
CA ASP A 85 -4.60 -8.20 -0.99
C ASP A 85 -5.26 -7.06 -0.21
N ASN A 86 -5.99 -7.41 0.85
CA ASN A 86 -6.59 -6.48 1.82
C ASN A 86 -7.24 -5.24 1.19
N VAL A 87 -8.16 -5.48 0.24
CA VAL A 87 -8.89 -4.43 -0.48
C VAL A 87 -9.94 -3.79 0.44
N ARG A 88 -10.02 -2.46 0.40
CA ARG A 88 -10.92 -1.62 1.17
C ARG A 88 -11.59 -0.62 0.23
N SER A 89 -12.90 -0.46 0.39
CA SER A 89 -13.64 0.60 -0.30
C SER A 89 -13.85 1.77 0.65
N HIS A 90 -13.49 2.95 0.19
CA HIS A 90 -13.91 4.20 0.81
C HIS A 90 -15.04 4.82 -0.03
N SER A 91 -15.55 5.98 0.37
CA SER A 91 -16.69 6.60 -0.31
C SER A 91 -16.42 6.97 -1.78
N ASP A 92 -15.16 7.28 -2.14
CA ASP A 92 -14.84 7.79 -3.49
C ASP A 92 -13.48 7.33 -4.05
N TYR A 93 -12.83 6.37 -3.39
CA TYR A 93 -11.63 5.67 -3.89
C TYR A 93 -11.59 4.24 -3.35
N VAL A 94 -10.81 3.38 -4.00
CA VAL A 94 -10.54 2.00 -3.58
C VAL A 94 -9.06 1.86 -3.23
N LEU A 95 -8.75 1.09 -2.21
CA LEU A 95 -7.38 0.91 -1.71
C LEU A 95 -7.08 -0.56 -1.46
N SER A 96 -5.87 -1.01 -1.75
CA SER A 96 -5.31 -2.29 -1.30
C SER A 96 -4.17 -2.00 -0.33
N TYR A 97 -4.23 -2.56 0.88
CA TYR A 97 -3.30 -2.19 1.96
C TYR A 97 -2.22 -3.24 2.22
N ASP A 98 -0.95 -2.83 2.10
CA ASP A 98 0.19 -3.67 2.46
C ASP A 98 0.39 -3.66 3.98
N ARG A 99 -0.10 -4.71 4.63
CA ARG A 99 0.05 -4.90 6.09
C ARG A 99 1.52 -5.00 6.53
N ARG A 100 2.41 -5.49 5.67
CA ARG A 100 3.83 -5.64 5.96
C ARG A 100 4.54 -4.28 5.90
N ASN A 101 4.23 -3.45 4.93
CA ASN A 101 4.88 -2.14 4.78
C ASN A 101 4.14 -0.98 5.47
N ARG A 102 2.91 -1.21 5.94
CA ARG A 102 2.05 -0.23 6.61
C ARG A 102 1.68 0.97 5.72
N VAL A 103 1.66 0.75 4.40
CA VAL A 103 1.28 1.71 3.35
C VAL A 103 0.41 0.98 2.30
N PRO A 104 -0.25 1.66 1.37
CA PRO A 104 -0.97 0.99 0.28
C PRO A 104 -0.05 0.14 -0.60
N HIS A 105 -0.54 -0.99 -1.09
CA HIS A 105 -0.04 -1.57 -2.35
C HIS A 105 -0.39 -0.66 -3.51
N TRP A 106 -1.65 -0.23 -3.56
CA TRP A 106 -2.18 0.69 -4.56
C TRP A 106 -3.47 1.34 -4.06
N VAL A 107 -3.80 2.49 -4.65
CA VAL A 107 -5.13 3.09 -4.62
C VAL A 107 -5.62 3.30 -6.04
N PHE A 108 -6.93 3.35 -6.20
CA PHE A 108 -7.59 3.54 -7.48
C PHE A 108 -8.68 4.59 -7.35
N GLU A 109 -8.69 5.52 -8.28
CA GLU A 109 -9.59 6.67 -8.31
C GLU A 109 -10.25 6.77 -9.69
N HIS A 110 -11.54 7.12 -9.70
CA HIS A 110 -12.26 7.52 -10.92
C HIS A 110 -12.68 8.97 -10.77
N LEU A 111 -12.09 9.83 -11.60
CA LEU A 111 -12.22 11.27 -11.56
C LEU A 111 -13.08 11.76 -12.72
N THR A 112 -13.90 12.75 -12.41
CA THR A 112 -14.67 13.53 -13.40
C THR A 112 -14.41 15.01 -13.14
N ALA A 113 -14.77 15.88 -14.09
CA ALA A 113 -14.67 17.33 -13.89
C ALA A 113 -15.41 17.79 -12.62
N ALA A 114 -16.56 17.17 -12.32
CA ALA A 114 -17.33 17.47 -11.13
C ALA A 114 -16.63 17.04 -9.83
N SER A 115 -15.97 15.87 -9.82
CA SER A 115 -15.37 15.34 -8.58
C SER A 115 -14.14 16.11 -8.12
N VAL A 116 -13.42 16.77 -9.04
CA VAL A 116 -12.19 17.52 -8.77
C VAL A 116 -12.39 19.04 -8.71
N ALA A 117 -13.58 19.52 -9.12
CA ALA A 117 -13.93 20.93 -9.08
C ALA A 117 -13.85 21.48 -7.64
N LYS A 118 -13.51 22.76 -7.50
CA LYS A 118 -13.60 23.43 -6.19
C LYS A 118 -15.06 23.44 -5.76
N ASN A 119 -15.30 23.06 -4.51
CA ASN A 119 -16.62 23.00 -3.90
C ASN A 119 -16.57 23.69 -2.55
N ASP A 120 -17.35 24.75 -2.35
CA ASP A 120 -17.33 25.53 -1.11
C ASP A 120 -17.95 24.76 0.07
N ALA A 121 -18.66 23.65 -0.18
CA ALA A 121 -19.12 22.73 0.85
C ALA A 121 -18.03 21.77 1.36
N VAL A 122 -16.86 21.72 0.71
CA VAL A 122 -15.74 20.85 1.10
C VAL A 122 -14.56 21.70 1.58
N ASP A 123 -14.29 21.62 2.87
CA ASP A 123 -13.20 22.32 3.53
C ASP A 123 -12.13 21.33 4.00
N ARG A 124 -11.00 21.33 3.28
CA ARG A 124 -9.83 20.49 3.60
C ARG A 124 -9.20 20.84 4.95
N ALA A 125 -9.38 22.07 5.46
CA ALA A 125 -8.83 22.47 6.74
C ALA A 125 -9.49 21.75 7.93
N LYS A 126 -10.68 21.16 7.73
CA LYS A 126 -11.38 20.35 8.72
C LYS A 126 -10.92 18.88 8.75
N CYS A 127 -10.00 18.49 7.88
CA CYS A 127 -9.54 17.12 7.78
C CYS A 127 -8.29 16.89 8.63
N ASP A 128 -8.37 15.92 9.54
CA ASP A 128 -7.24 15.49 10.36
C ASP A 128 -6.70 14.13 9.93
N PHE A 129 -5.37 14.04 9.87
CA PHE A 129 -4.67 12.77 9.71
C PHE A 129 -4.97 11.86 10.89
N ARG A 130 -5.57 10.71 10.63
CA ARG A 130 -5.99 9.77 11.69
C ARG A 130 -5.72 8.32 11.30
N PRO A 131 -5.42 7.45 12.28
CA PRO A 131 -5.26 6.02 12.02
C PRO A 131 -6.54 5.41 11.46
N ASP A 132 -6.41 4.41 10.59
CA ASP A 132 -7.54 3.60 10.13
C ASP A 132 -7.82 2.50 11.15
N GLU A 133 -8.85 2.70 11.96
CA GLU A 133 -9.22 1.77 13.04
C GLU A 133 -9.68 0.39 12.56
N SER A 134 -10.05 0.29 11.29
CA SER A 134 -10.46 -0.96 10.69
C SER A 134 -9.29 -1.81 10.17
N ILE A 135 -8.05 -1.33 10.34
CA ILE A 135 -6.82 -2.11 10.18
C ILE A 135 -6.39 -2.66 11.54
N HIS A 136 -6.04 -3.94 11.62
CA HIS A 136 -5.58 -4.56 12.86
C HIS A 136 -4.37 -3.80 13.45
N PRO A 137 -4.30 -3.56 14.78
CA PRO A 137 -3.27 -2.73 15.41
C PRO A 137 -1.82 -3.04 15.02
N TYR A 138 -1.46 -4.33 14.82
CA TYR A 138 -0.10 -4.75 14.43
C TYR A 138 0.38 -4.18 13.08
N PHE A 139 -0.56 -3.81 12.22
CA PHE A 139 -0.30 -3.38 10.85
C PHE A 139 -0.71 -1.93 10.64
N ARG A 140 -1.03 -1.19 11.71
CA ARG A 140 -1.60 0.15 11.62
C ARG A 140 -0.50 1.20 11.76
N ALA A 141 -0.35 2.04 10.74
CA ALA A 141 0.47 3.24 10.85
C ALA A 141 -0.18 4.27 11.80
N GLN A 142 0.66 4.99 12.54
CA GLN A 142 0.26 6.02 13.50
C GLN A 142 0.93 7.35 13.18
N ASN A 143 0.32 8.46 13.62
CA ASN A 143 0.91 9.79 13.45
C ASN A 143 2.30 9.90 14.11
N THR A 144 2.54 9.13 15.18
CA THR A 144 3.83 9.05 15.86
C THR A 144 4.93 8.47 14.99
N ASP A 145 4.61 7.61 14.01
CA ASP A 145 5.61 7.03 13.11
C ASP A 145 6.17 8.07 12.14
N TYR A 146 5.33 9.02 11.72
CA TYR A 146 5.70 10.11 10.82
C TYR A 146 6.30 11.31 11.53
N ARG A 147 5.95 11.54 12.81
CA ARG A 147 6.37 12.71 13.58
C ARG A 147 7.90 12.76 13.68
N ARG A 148 8.50 13.83 13.15
CA ARG A 148 9.97 14.05 13.13
C ARG A 148 10.77 12.97 12.38
N SER A 149 10.13 12.22 11.48
CA SER A 149 10.80 11.24 10.62
C SER A 149 11.62 11.87 9.48
N GLY A 150 11.36 13.15 9.16
CA GLY A 150 11.89 13.80 7.95
C GLY A 150 10.96 13.68 6.74
N TYR A 151 9.89 12.86 6.84
CA TYR A 151 8.93 12.63 5.77
C TYR A 151 7.56 13.23 6.07
N ASP A 152 6.87 13.65 5.02
CA ASP A 152 5.46 13.98 5.05
C ASP A 152 4.59 12.72 5.05
N ARG A 153 3.35 12.88 5.53
CA ARG A 153 2.26 11.93 5.30
C ARG A 153 1.71 12.17 3.88
N GLY A 154 2.36 11.55 2.90
CA GLY A 154 2.05 11.70 1.48
C GLY A 154 0.82 10.90 1.09
N HIS A 155 -0.19 11.58 0.51
CA HIS A 155 -1.43 10.92 0.09
C HIS A 155 -1.19 10.09 -1.18
N MET A 156 -1.72 8.87 -1.24
CA MET A 156 -1.81 8.13 -2.51
C MET A 156 -3.03 8.58 -3.31
N ALA A 157 -4.22 8.53 -2.69
CA ALA A 157 -5.46 9.14 -3.19
C ALA A 157 -5.54 10.57 -2.66
N ALA A 158 -5.37 11.55 -3.54
CA ALA A 158 -5.13 12.93 -3.15
C ALA A 158 -6.44 13.62 -2.72
N ALA A 159 -6.44 14.34 -1.60
CA ALA A 159 -7.61 15.07 -1.11
C ALA A 159 -8.24 16.01 -2.17
N GLY A 160 -7.41 16.57 -3.06
CA GLY A 160 -7.86 17.45 -4.15
C GLY A 160 -8.71 16.75 -5.22
N ASN A 161 -8.72 15.41 -5.24
CA ASN A 161 -9.45 14.61 -6.22
C ASN A 161 -10.88 14.27 -5.79
N HIS A 162 -11.22 14.49 -4.51
CA HIS A 162 -12.43 14.00 -3.85
C HIS A 162 -13.25 15.13 -3.23
N ARG A 163 -13.83 16.00 -4.07
CA ARG A 163 -14.49 17.25 -3.65
C ARG A 163 -16.01 17.28 -3.81
N LEU A 164 -16.64 16.14 -4.07
CA LEU A 164 -18.11 16.05 -4.13
C LEU A 164 -18.76 16.22 -2.74
N HIS A 165 -18.11 15.72 -1.70
CA HIS A 165 -18.64 15.76 -0.33
C HIS A 165 -17.50 15.80 0.69
N GLN A 166 -17.72 16.45 1.84
CA GLN A 166 -16.72 16.61 2.90
C GLN A 166 -16.13 15.26 3.34
N LYS A 167 -16.99 14.26 3.56
CA LYS A 167 -16.59 12.89 3.89
C LYS A 167 -15.63 12.25 2.87
N HIS A 168 -15.80 12.52 1.57
CA HIS A 168 -14.92 11.94 0.54
C HIS A 168 -13.50 12.47 0.71
N CYS A 169 -13.37 13.77 1.00
CA CYS A 169 -12.10 14.40 1.32
C CYS A 169 -11.53 13.86 2.64
N GLU A 170 -12.33 13.78 3.71
CA GLU A 170 -11.89 13.29 5.03
C GLU A 170 -11.39 11.84 5.02
N ASP A 171 -11.98 10.98 4.21
CA ASP A 171 -11.56 9.57 4.08
C ASP A 171 -10.15 9.45 3.46
N THR A 172 -9.68 10.47 2.74
CA THR A 172 -8.31 10.48 2.19
C THR A 172 -7.25 10.73 3.26
N PHE A 173 -7.61 11.26 4.44
CA PHE A 173 -6.69 11.55 5.54
C PHE A 173 -6.47 10.35 6.48
N LEU A 174 -7.04 9.19 6.16
CA LEU A 174 -6.71 7.95 6.85
C LEU A 174 -5.24 7.59 6.60
N LEU A 175 -4.50 7.24 7.65
CA LEU A 175 -3.10 6.86 7.54
C LEU A 175 -2.89 5.58 6.71
N SER A 176 -3.94 4.81 6.46
CA SER A 176 -3.91 3.69 5.52
C SER A 176 -3.67 4.14 4.08
N ASN A 177 -4.06 5.36 3.70
CA ASN A 177 -3.82 6.00 2.40
C ASN A 177 -2.48 6.75 2.32
N MET A 178 -1.66 6.70 3.37
CA MET A 178 -0.40 7.44 3.43
C MET A 178 0.80 6.56 3.10
N ALA A 179 1.81 7.18 2.52
CA ALA A 179 3.18 6.69 2.52
C ALA A 179 4.16 7.82 2.90
N PRO A 180 5.31 7.51 3.50
CA PRO A 180 6.35 8.49 3.75
C PRO A 180 6.88 9.09 2.44
N GLN A 181 6.71 10.39 2.27
CA GLN A 181 7.19 11.12 1.09
C GLN A 181 8.13 12.24 1.49
N VAL A 182 9.17 12.49 0.71
CA VAL A 182 9.99 13.70 0.85
C VAL A 182 9.06 14.92 0.72
N GLY A 183 9.19 15.87 1.65
CA GLY A 183 8.27 17.01 1.72
C GLY A 183 8.54 18.03 0.62
N GLN A 184 9.48 18.94 0.89
CA GLN A 184 9.90 19.97 -0.07
C GLN A 184 10.64 19.34 -1.26
N GLY A 185 10.31 19.79 -2.46
CA GLY A 185 10.84 19.28 -3.73
C GLY A 185 10.18 17.99 -4.20
N PHE A 186 9.24 17.41 -3.44
CA PHE A 186 8.51 16.21 -3.87
C PHE A 186 7.01 16.27 -3.54
N ASN A 187 6.56 15.81 -2.37
CA ASN A 187 5.14 15.78 -1.98
C ASN A 187 4.45 17.13 -2.15
N ARG A 188 5.11 18.21 -1.69
CA ARG A 188 4.56 19.56 -1.71
C ARG A 188 4.69 20.27 -3.06
N ASP A 189 5.52 19.72 -3.95
CA ASP A 189 5.97 20.36 -5.19
C ASP A 189 5.78 19.43 -6.40
N SER A 190 6.81 18.69 -6.84
CA SER A 190 6.79 17.92 -8.09
C SER A 190 5.70 16.83 -8.14
N TRP A 191 5.44 16.16 -7.01
CA TRP A 191 4.37 15.15 -6.93
C TRP A 191 2.99 15.80 -7.03
N ASN A 192 2.78 16.93 -6.33
CA ASN A 192 1.55 17.72 -6.45
C ASN A 192 1.37 18.29 -7.87
N SER A 193 2.46 18.63 -8.59
CA SER A 193 2.41 18.99 -10.01
C SER A 193 1.85 17.87 -10.88
N LEU A 194 2.27 16.62 -10.64
CA LEU A 194 1.68 15.46 -11.31
C LEU A 194 0.20 15.29 -10.94
N GLU A 195 -0.17 15.44 -9.66
CA GLU A 195 -1.57 15.36 -9.23
C GLU A 195 -2.45 16.46 -9.87
N MET A 196 -1.96 17.70 -9.95
CA MET A 196 -2.63 18.80 -10.65
C MET A 196 -2.81 18.50 -12.13
N TYR A 197 -1.79 17.91 -12.77
CA TYR A 197 -1.87 17.48 -14.15
C TYR A 197 -2.96 16.41 -14.36
N VAL A 198 -3.00 15.36 -13.52
CA VAL A 198 -4.04 14.31 -13.61
C VAL A 198 -5.44 14.92 -13.44
N ARG A 199 -5.64 15.86 -12.51
CA ARG A 199 -6.91 16.60 -12.39
C ARG A 199 -7.22 17.42 -13.64
N LYS A 200 -6.22 18.06 -14.25
CA LYS A 200 -6.41 18.86 -15.46
C LYS A 200 -6.90 18.02 -16.65
N LEU A 201 -6.54 16.73 -16.72
CA LEU A 201 -7.04 15.83 -17.76
C LEU A 201 -8.57 15.78 -17.79
N THR A 202 -9.26 15.94 -16.66
CA THR A 202 -10.73 15.92 -16.61
C THR A 202 -11.39 17.08 -17.35
N GLN A 203 -10.62 18.10 -17.77
CA GLN A 203 -11.13 19.21 -18.60
C GLN A 203 -11.45 18.75 -20.03
N ASN A 204 -10.71 17.76 -20.54
CA ASN A 204 -10.85 17.26 -21.91
C ASN A 204 -11.34 15.80 -21.97
N HIS A 205 -11.29 15.10 -20.84
CA HIS A 205 -11.65 13.69 -20.71
C HIS A 205 -12.79 13.55 -19.70
N PRO A 206 -14.00 13.11 -20.10
CA PRO A 206 -15.13 12.97 -19.19
C PRO A 206 -14.83 12.08 -17.98
N ASN A 207 -14.04 11.03 -18.17
CA ASN A 207 -13.64 10.08 -17.15
C ASN A 207 -12.12 9.90 -17.18
N VAL A 208 -11.48 10.04 -16.01
CA VAL A 208 -10.05 9.77 -15.81
C VAL A 208 -9.90 8.77 -14.69
N TYR A 209 -9.30 7.64 -15.00
CA TYR A 209 -8.99 6.57 -14.06
C TYR A 209 -7.52 6.61 -13.71
N VAL A 210 -7.19 6.59 -12.43
CA VAL A 210 -5.78 6.64 -11.99
C VAL A 210 -5.53 5.62 -10.89
N CYS A 211 -4.49 4.82 -11.09
CA CYS A 211 -3.93 3.97 -10.06
C CYS A 211 -2.63 4.60 -9.55
N THR A 212 -2.51 4.77 -8.24
CA THR A 212 -1.32 5.34 -7.58
C THR A 212 -0.77 4.33 -6.58
N GLY A 213 0.55 4.19 -6.48
CA GLY A 213 1.16 3.32 -5.47
C GLY A 213 2.66 3.52 -5.30
N PRO A 214 3.24 2.93 -4.24
CA PRO A 214 4.68 2.93 -3.98
C PRO A 214 5.44 1.87 -4.78
N LEU A 215 6.75 2.07 -4.93
CA LEU A 215 7.70 1.09 -5.47
C LEU A 215 8.95 0.98 -4.60
N TYR A 216 9.53 -0.22 -4.60
CA TYR A 216 10.78 -0.55 -3.92
C TYR A 216 11.77 -1.08 -4.96
N LEU A 217 12.42 -0.17 -5.68
CA LEU A 217 13.24 -0.49 -6.84
C LEU A 217 14.67 -0.88 -6.43
N PRO A 218 15.31 -1.81 -7.15
CA PRO A 218 16.68 -2.20 -6.87
C PRO A 218 17.69 -1.19 -7.41
N HIS A 219 18.85 -1.09 -6.74
CA HIS A 219 20.06 -0.45 -7.26
C HIS A 219 21.22 -1.45 -7.26
N LYS A 220 22.23 -1.22 -8.11
CA LYS A 220 23.47 -1.99 -8.09
C LYS A 220 24.45 -1.38 -7.08
N GLU A 221 25.13 -2.23 -6.33
CA GLU A 221 26.23 -1.83 -5.44
C GLU A 221 27.59 -2.25 -6.01
N ASP A 222 28.68 -1.84 -5.35
CA ASP A 222 30.07 -2.04 -5.82
C ASP A 222 30.46 -3.52 -5.99
N ASP A 223 29.76 -4.43 -5.31
CA ASP A 223 29.95 -5.88 -5.44
C ASP A 223 29.30 -6.47 -6.70
N GLY A 224 28.66 -5.64 -7.52
CA GLY A 224 28.02 -6.00 -8.78
C GLY A 224 26.62 -6.60 -8.64
N LYS A 225 26.11 -6.81 -7.42
CA LYS A 225 24.78 -7.35 -7.17
C LYS A 225 23.73 -6.24 -7.06
N SER A 226 22.47 -6.64 -7.22
CA SER A 226 21.32 -5.76 -7.07
C SER A 226 20.70 -5.93 -5.69
N TYR A 227 20.42 -4.81 -5.02
CA TYR A 227 19.79 -4.77 -3.71
C TYR A 227 18.57 -3.87 -3.73
N VAL A 228 17.56 -4.24 -2.96
CA VAL A 228 16.45 -3.34 -2.62
C VAL A 228 16.70 -2.85 -1.19
N LYS A 229 16.92 -1.55 -1.02
CA LYS A 229 17.13 -0.92 0.28
C LYS A 229 16.20 0.26 0.43
N TYR A 230 15.52 0.32 1.57
CA TYR A 230 14.63 1.41 1.92
C TYR A 230 14.61 1.59 3.44
N GLU A 231 14.33 2.81 3.88
CA GLU A 231 14.17 3.14 5.29
C GLU A 231 12.80 2.65 5.81
N VAL A 232 12.73 2.33 7.10
CA VAL A 232 11.46 2.16 7.83
C VAL A 232 11.43 3.16 8.99
N ILE A 233 10.30 3.83 9.18
CA ILE A 233 10.15 4.89 10.19
C ILE A 233 9.18 4.47 11.31
N GLY A 234 9.40 5.02 12.50
CA GLY A 234 8.52 4.82 13.65
C GLY A 234 8.61 3.44 14.28
N ALA A 235 7.86 3.25 15.37
CA ALA A 235 7.80 1.97 16.09
C ALA A 235 7.08 0.90 15.27
N ASN A 236 6.16 1.31 14.37
CA ASN A 236 5.42 0.39 13.52
C ASN A 236 6.17 0.03 12.22
N THR A 237 7.40 0.51 12.04
CA THR A 237 8.27 0.21 10.88
C THR A 237 7.59 0.47 9.54
N VAL A 238 7.03 1.68 9.38
CA VAL A 238 6.36 2.10 8.14
C VAL A 238 7.41 2.27 7.06
N ALA A 239 7.28 1.57 5.94
CA ALA A 239 8.27 1.60 4.86
C ALA A 239 8.26 2.94 4.13
N VAL A 240 9.45 3.47 3.83
CA VAL A 240 9.66 4.65 2.99
C VAL A 240 9.90 4.16 1.55
N PRO A 241 8.94 4.33 0.62
CA PRO A 241 9.11 3.87 -0.75
C PRO A 241 10.27 4.57 -1.45
N THR A 242 10.97 3.85 -2.32
CA THR A 242 12.04 4.43 -3.14
C THR A 242 11.48 5.35 -4.23
N HIS A 243 10.31 4.99 -4.78
CA HIS A 243 9.64 5.68 -5.87
C HIS A 243 8.13 5.57 -5.68
N PHE A 244 7.39 6.38 -6.43
CA PHE A 244 5.94 6.27 -6.58
C PHE A 244 5.57 6.25 -8.05
N TYR A 245 4.45 5.60 -8.37
CA TYR A 245 3.88 5.60 -9.71
C TYR A 245 2.49 6.20 -9.77
N LYS A 246 2.13 6.69 -10.95
CA LYS A 246 0.74 6.85 -11.38
C LYS A 246 0.56 6.21 -12.75
N VAL A 247 -0.40 5.31 -12.89
CA VAL A 247 -0.84 4.77 -14.19
C VAL A 247 -2.25 5.27 -14.43
N ILE A 248 -2.45 5.94 -15.56
CA ILE A 248 -3.63 6.76 -15.85
C ILE A 248 -4.25 6.25 -17.15
N VAL A 249 -5.57 6.15 -17.18
CA VAL A 249 -6.37 6.00 -18.39
C VAL A 249 -7.37 7.14 -18.46
N ALA A 250 -7.33 7.91 -19.53
CA ALA A 250 -8.27 8.98 -19.81
C ALA A 250 -9.18 8.60 -20.98
N GLU A 251 -10.49 8.71 -20.79
CA GLU A 251 -11.48 8.47 -21.84
C GLU A 251 -11.73 9.76 -22.61
N ALA A 252 -11.51 9.76 -23.93
CA ALA A 252 -11.88 10.88 -24.79
C ALA A 252 -13.39 10.85 -25.12
N ALA A 253 -13.92 11.99 -25.58
CA ALA A 253 -15.33 12.12 -25.97
C ALA A 253 -15.73 11.14 -27.10
N ASP A 254 -14.80 10.82 -28.00
CA ASP A 254 -14.96 9.85 -29.08
C ASP A 254 -14.73 8.38 -28.65
N LYS A 255 -14.73 8.12 -27.34
CA LYS A 255 -14.51 6.82 -26.70
C LYS A 255 -13.10 6.23 -26.88
N LYS A 256 -12.16 6.96 -27.47
CA LYS A 256 -10.75 6.57 -27.48
C LYS A 256 -10.17 6.60 -26.07
N LEU A 257 -9.25 5.68 -25.81
CA LEU A 257 -8.59 5.53 -24.53
C LEU A 257 -7.14 5.98 -24.66
N HIS A 258 -6.70 6.83 -23.75
CA HIS A 258 -5.34 7.34 -23.71
C HIS A 258 -4.70 6.91 -22.39
N MET A 259 -3.54 6.26 -22.46
CA MET A 259 -2.82 5.81 -21.28
C MET A 259 -1.57 6.65 -21.04
N GLU A 260 -1.29 6.95 -19.79
CA GLU A 260 -0.01 7.50 -19.36
C GLU A 260 0.50 6.78 -18.11
N ALA A 261 1.80 6.63 -17.98
CA ALA A 261 2.42 6.00 -16.83
C ALA A 261 3.66 6.77 -16.40
N TYR A 262 3.73 7.11 -15.12
CA TYR A 262 4.79 7.90 -14.51
C TYR A 262 5.43 7.12 -13.36
N VAL A 263 6.75 7.23 -13.22
CA VAL A 263 7.50 6.78 -12.04
C VAL A 263 8.41 7.92 -11.57
N MET A 264 8.22 8.36 -10.34
CA MET A 264 8.99 9.47 -9.74
C MET A 264 9.75 8.99 -8.51
N PRO A 265 11.05 9.32 -8.36
CA PRO A 265 11.83 8.98 -7.18
C PRO A 265 11.36 9.76 -5.96
N ASN A 266 11.33 9.13 -4.79
CA ASN A 266 10.97 9.75 -3.52
C ASN A 266 12.15 10.56 -2.97
N GLN A 267 12.49 11.64 -3.66
CA GLN A 267 13.62 12.52 -3.36
C GLN A 267 13.31 13.95 -3.81
N VAL A 268 14.14 14.91 -3.43
CA VAL A 268 14.03 16.30 -3.92
C VAL A 268 14.18 16.32 -5.45
N ILE A 269 13.18 16.87 -6.14
CA ILE A 269 13.17 17.08 -7.59
C ILE A 269 13.10 18.59 -7.85
N SER A 270 13.91 19.08 -8.80
CA SER A 270 13.87 20.50 -9.18
C SER A 270 12.51 20.85 -9.80
N ASN A 271 11.97 22.02 -9.43
CA ASN A 271 10.70 22.53 -9.96
C ASN A 271 10.72 22.76 -11.48
N ASP A 272 11.90 22.93 -12.07
CA ASP A 272 12.06 23.09 -13.53
C ASP A 272 12.00 21.75 -14.29
N THR A 273 11.98 20.62 -13.58
CA THR A 273 11.98 19.28 -14.18
C THR A 273 10.60 18.97 -14.78
N PRO A 274 10.47 18.82 -16.11
CA PRO A 274 9.17 18.59 -16.73
C PRO A 274 8.67 17.17 -16.47
N LEU A 275 7.38 17.00 -16.16
CA LEU A 275 6.77 15.69 -15.83
C LEU A 275 7.05 14.59 -16.85
N LYS A 276 7.19 14.96 -18.13
CA LYS A 276 7.45 14.04 -19.24
C LYS A 276 8.70 13.17 -19.04
N VAL A 277 9.71 13.65 -18.29
CA VAL A 277 10.94 12.87 -18.03
C VAL A 277 10.69 11.65 -17.16
N PHE A 278 9.59 11.64 -16.40
CA PHE A 278 9.18 10.54 -15.54
C PHE A 278 8.25 9.55 -16.24
N GLN A 279 7.91 9.77 -17.51
CA GLN A 279 7.10 8.83 -18.28
C GLN A 279 7.87 7.54 -18.54
N VAL A 280 7.26 6.41 -18.22
CA VAL A 280 7.81 5.07 -18.46
C VAL A 280 6.80 4.20 -19.19
N PRO A 281 7.23 3.11 -19.86
CA PRO A 281 6.29 2.11 -20.34
C PRO A 281 5.45 1.57 -19.16
N PRO A 282 4.13 1.46 -19.30
CA PRO A 282 3.26 0.92 -18.24
C PRO A 282 3.68 -0.49 -17.79
N GLU A 283 4.20 -1.31 -18.70
CA GLU A 283 4.70 -2.66 -18.40
C GLU A 283 5.91 -2.64 -17.45
N THR A 284 6.70 -1.56 -17.46
CA THR A 284 7.79 -1.36 -16.49
C THR A 284 7.23 -1.19 -15.09
N VAL A 285 6.13 -0.46 -14.95
CA VAL A 285 5.45 -0.27 -13.66
C VAL A 285 4.85 -1.59 -13.19
N GLU A 286 4.18 -2.33 -14.07
CA GLU A 286 3.59 -3.64 -13.75
C GLU A 286 4.62 -4.62 -13.21
N ARG A 287 5.77 -4.72 -13.90
CA ARG A 287 6.89 -5.59 -13.48
C ARG A 287 7.47 -5.19 -12.13
N ALA A 288 7.60 -3.89 -11.87
CA ALA A 288 8.18 -3.38 -10.64
C ALA A 288 7.23 -3.48 -9.43
N ALA A 289 5.92 -3.29 -9.67
CA ALA A 289 4.90 -3.36 -8.62
C ALA A 289 4.43 -4.79 -8.33
N GLY A 290 4.58 -5.72 -9.29
CA GLY A 290 3.98 -7.05 -9.21
C GLY A 290 2.45 -7.00 -9.37
N LEU A 291 1.95 -6.04 -10.15
CA LEU A 291 0.53 -5.78 -10.37
C LEU A 291 0.26 -5.65 -11.88
N LEU A 292 -0.99 -5.87 -12.30
CA LEU A 292 -1.43 -5.57 -13.68
C LEU A 292 -2.40 -4.39 -13.66
N PHE A 293 -2.15 -3.36 -14.47
CA PHE A 293 -3.01 -2.17 -14.47
C PHE A 293 -3.94 -2.21 -15.68
N PHE A 294 -5.22 -1.97 -15.44
CA PHE A 294 -6.24 -1.93 -16.50
C PHE A 294 -6.35 -3.26 -17.28
N ASP A 295 -6.24 -4.40 -16.59
CA ASP A 295 -6.14 -5.75 -17.19
C ASP A 295 -7.39 -6.18 -17.98
N LYS A 296 -8.55 -5.60 -17.69
CA LYS A 296 -9.79 -5.80 -18.46
C LYS A 296 -9.82 -5.03 -19.78
N MET A 297 -8.85 -4.15 -20.01
CA MET A 297 -8.70 -3.42 -21.26
C MET A 297 -7.73 -4.14 -22.20
N ASN A 298 -8.10 -4.30 -23.46
CA ASN A 298 -7.12 -4.69 -24.46
C ASN A 298 -6.23 -3.48 -24.79
N ARG A 299 -4.92 -3.56 -24.55
CA ARG A 299 -3.96 -2.47 -24.84
C ARG A 299 -3.96 -2.02 -26.31
N GLN A 300 -4.40 -2.87 -27.25
CA GLN A 300 -4.57 -2.50 -28.66
C GLN A 300 -5.73 -1.50 -28.88
N GLN A 301 -6.64 -1.35 -27.92
CA GLN A 301 -7.72 -0.37 -27.96
C GLN A 301 -7.24 1.03 -27.52
N LEU A 302 -6.02 1.14 -27.00
CA LEU A 302 -5.44 2.43 -26.64
C LEU A 302 -5.12 3.20 -27.92
N ALA A 303 -5.61 4.42 -28.01
CA ALA A 303 -5.24 5.33 -29.09
C ALA A 303 -3.81 5.84 -28.90
N THR A 304 -3.37 6.02 -27.65
CA THR A 304 -2.01 6.45 -27.32
C THR A 304 -1.51 5.89 -26.00
N ILE A 305 -0.20 5.69 -25.90
CA ILE A 305 0.54 5.46 -24.64
C ILE A 305 1.60 6.56 -24.51
N ASN A 306 1.59 7.32 -23.41
CA ASN A 306 2.52 8.43 -23.16
C ASN A 306 2.60 9.42 -24.34
N GLY A 307 1.44 9.75 -24.93
CA GLY A 307 1.31 10.65 -26.08
C GLY A 307 1.79 10.07 -27.43
N LYS A 308 2.24 8.82 -27.49
CA LYS A 308 2.60 8.13 -28.74
C LYS A 308 1.46 7.24 -29.19
N LYS A 309 1.14 7.23 -30.49
CA LYS A 309 0.14 6.32 -31.06
C LYS A 309 0.59 4.86 -30.90
N VAL A 310 -0.37 3.99 -30.59
CA VAL A 310 -0.20 2.52 -30.52
C VAL A 310 -0.46 1.91 -31.88
#